data_AF-C1N0B0-F1
#
_entry.id   AF-C1N0B0-F1
#
_cell.length_a   1.000
_cell.length_b   1.000
_cell.length_c   1.000
_cell.angle_alpha   90.00
_cell.angle_beta   90.00
_cell.angle_gamma   90.00
#
_symmetry.space_group_name_H-M   'P 1'
#
loop_
_entity.id
_entity.type
_entity.pdbx_description
1 polymer ?
#
loop_
_entity_poly.entity_id
_entity_poly.type
_entity_poly.pdbx_seq_one_letter_code
_entity_poly.pdbx_strand_id
1 'polypeptide(L)'
;MSPKGTGKPFIEWCAENGERGEKLLKEYCDADRGAAEVAKGSNYRALWKCSSAGCGHEWRAQVGTRTLSDRPHGCPKCNPGGSNGVTPTDNFLTWCAQNGRRGAELLREYRDPKKLPDEVKKGSNYEALWKCAKCKHRWRTKMNNRTRRVRPIRCPQCNPPGATKRRKQE
;
A
#
# COMPACT_ATOMS: atom_id res chain seq x y z
N MET A 1 12.69 38.75 -15.90
CA MET A 1 11.79 37.59 -15.67
C MET A 1 12.55 36.34 -16.10
N SER A 2 13.06 35.54 -15.17
CA SER A 2 13.85 34.35 -15.50
C SER A 2 12.93 33.22 -15.98
N PRO A 3 13.24 32.52 -17.08
CA PRO A 3 12.45 31.40 -17.53
C PRO A 3 12.53 30.27 -16.50
N LYS A 4 11.37 29.82 -16.00
CA LYS A 4 11.27 28.66 -15.10
C LYS A 4 11.80 27.44 -15.87
N GLY A 5 12.95 26.92 -15.45
CA GLY A 5 13.59 25.78 -16.09
C GLY A 5 12.60 24.63 -16.30
N THR A 6 12.38 24.28 -17.56
CA THR A 6 11.60 23.11 -17.95
C THR A 6 12.30 21.89 -17.38
N GLY A 7 11.64 21.16 -16.47
CA GLY A 7 12.19 19.92 -15.93
C GLY A 7 12.45 18.91 -17.05
N LYS A 8 13.43 18.02 -16.87
CA LYS A 8 13.84 16.99 -17.85
C LYS A 8 12.62 16.33 -18.53
N PRO A 9 12.55 16.31 -19.88
CA PRO A 9 11.49 15.63 -20.63
C PRO A 9 11.30 14.18 -20.20
N PHE A 10 10.06 13.69 -20.22
CA PHE A 10 9.72 12.33 -19.81
C PHE A 10 10.41 11.29 -20.69
N ILE A 11 10.49 11.52 -22.00
CA ILE A 11 11.18 10.62 -22.94
C ILE A 11 12.68 10.48 -22.64
N GLU A 12 13.38 11.58 -22.36
CA GLU A 12 14.80 11.56 -22.00
C GLU A 12 15.02 10.83 -20.67
N TRP A 13 14.16 11.11 -19.69
CA TRP A 13 14.21 10.39 -18.42
C TRP A 13 14.00 8.88 -18.63
N CYS A 14 13.09 8.47 -19.52
CA CYS A 14 12.88 7.05 -19.82
C CYS A 14 14.14 6.39 -20.40
N ALA A 15 14.83 7.06 -21.34
CA ALA A 15 16.07 6.54 -21.94
C ALA A 15 17.19 6.32 -20.90
N GLU A 16 17.23 7.12 -19.84
CA GLU A 16 18.25 7.03 -18.79
C GLU A 16 17.90 6.03 -17.65
N ASN A 17 16.68 5.50 -17.61
CA ASN A 17 16.17 4.72 -16.45
C ASN A 17 15.93 3.23 -16.78
N GLY A 18 16.62 2.70 -17.80
CA GLY A 18 16.65 1.28 -18.16
C GLY A 18 15.26 0.66 -18.34
N GLU A 19 15.08 -0.58 -17.88
CA GLU A 19 13.82 -1.33 -18.01
C GLU A 19 12.60 -0.57 -17.47
N ARG A 20 12.77 0.22 -16.40
CA ARG A 20 11.69 1.01 -15.83
C ARG A 20 11.25 2.13 -16.78
N GLY A 21 12.22 2.82 -17.37
CA GLY A 21 11.97 3.86 -18.36
C GLY A 21 11.33 3.30 -19.62
N GLU A 22 11.89 2.21 -20.18
CA GLU A 22 11.35 1.51 -21.34
C GLU A 22 9.89 1.07 -21.12
N LYS A 23 9.60 0.48 -19.96
CA LYS A 23 8.25 0.07 -19.60
C LYS A 23 7.29 1.25 -19.55
N LEU A 24 7.67 2.34 -18.89
CA LEU A 24 6.80 3.51 -18.78
C LEU A 24 6.57 4.19 -20.13
N LEU A 25 7.59 4.25 -20.98
CA LEU A 25 7.46 4.77 -22.33
C LEU A 25 6.51 3.89 -23.17
N LYS A 26 6.62 2.57 -23.07
CA LYS A 26 5.71 1.62 -23.72
C LYS A 26 4.25 1.74 -23.23
N GLU A 27 4.06 2.07 -21.96
CA GLU A 27 2.72 2.30 -21.38
C GLU A 27 2.13 3.67 -21.78
N TYR A 28 2.94 4.63 -22.24
CA TYR A 28 2.47 5.97 -22.57
C TYR A 28 1.72 5.98 -23.91
N CYS A 29 0.46 6.42 -23.90
CA CYS A 29 -0.40 6.41 -25.11
C CYS A 29 -1.28 7.67 -25.22
N ASP A 30 -0.87 8.77 -24.58
CA ASP A 30 -1.61 10.04 -24.64
C ASP A 30 -1.41 10.71 -26.01
N ALA A 31 -2.52 10.97 -26.70
CA ALA A 31 -2.51 11.64 -28.00
C ALA A 31 -2.49 13.18 -27.88
N ASP A 32 -2.87 13.72 -26.72
CA ASP A 32 -2.98 15.17 -26.51
C ASP A 32 -1.60 15.82 -26.30
N ARG A 33 -0.66 15.09 -25.66
CA ARG A 33 0.73 15.54 -25.47
C ARG A 33 1.70 14.38 -25.65
N GLY A 34 2.69 14.55 -26.52
CA GLY A 34 3.76 13.58 -26.70
C GLY A 34 4.68 13.46 -25.48
N ALA A 35 5.38 12.33 -25.38
CA ALA A 35 6.33 12.05 -24.29
C ALA A 35 7.51 13.07 -24.20
N ALA A 36 7.81 13.79 -25.28
CA ALA A 36 8.81 14.85 -25.30
C ALA A 36 8.29 16.19 -24.73
N GLU A 37 6.97 16.40 -24.73
CA GLU A 37 6.34 17.67 -24.36
C GLU A 37 5.98 17.75 -22.86
N VAL A 38 6.13 16.64 -22.14
CA VAL A 38 5.82 16.54 -20.72
C VAL A 38 7.09 16.30 -19.93
N ALA A 39 7.35 17.14 -18.92
CA ALA A 39 8.46 16.92 -18.00
C ALA A 39 8.22 15.69 -17.13
N LYS A 40 9.27 14.94 -16.78
CA LYS A 40 9.19 13.74 -15.93
C LYS A 40 8.49 14.01 -14.59
N GLY A 41 8.66 15.19 -14.01
CA GLY A 41 8.00 15.59 -12.75
C GLY A 41 6.63 16.26 -12.90
N SER A 42 6.02 16.22 -14.08
CA SER A 42 4.78 16.95 -14.36
C SER A 42 3.57 16.39 -13.61
N ASN A 43 2.71 17.29 -13.13
CA ASN A 43 1.38 16.94 -12.61
C ASN A 43 0.35 16.64 -13.73
N TYR A 44 0.76 16.74 -15.00
CA TYR A 44 -0.09 16.39 -16.14
C TYR A 44 -0.56 14.95 -16.07
N ARG A 45 -1.87 14.73 -16.22
CA ARG A 45 -2.50 13.41 -16.20
C ARG A 45 -2.58 12.81 -17.59
N ALA A 46 -1.46 12.28 -18.07
CA ALA A 46 -1.39 11.53 -19.31
C ALA A 46 -2.25 10.25 -19.28
N LEU A 47 -2.68 9.80 -20.45
CA LEU A 47 -3.28 8.49 -20.69
C LEU A 47 -2.19 7.41 -20.79
N TRP A 48 -2.41 6.32 -20.08
CA TRP A 48 -1.52 5.16 -20.03
C TRP A 48 -2.29 3.91 -20.39
N LYS A 49 -1.65 2.95 -21.04
CA LYS A 49 -2.19 1.64 -21.40
C LYS A 49 -1.39 0.52 -20.77
N CYS A 50 -2.08 -0.48 -20.24
CA CYS A 50 -1.43 -1.55 -19.50
C CYS A 50 -0.57 -2.41 -20.43
N SER A 51 0.72 -2.53 -20.10
CA SER A 51 1.68 -3.36 -20.84
C SER A 51 1.55 -4.86 -20.56
N SER A 52 0.76 -5.26 -19.55
CA SER A 52 0.54 -6.67 -19.21
C SER A 52 -0.30 -7.40 -20.26
N ALA A 53 0.15 -8.60 -20.64
CA ALA A 53 -0.56 -9.47 -21.59
C ALA A 53 -2.03 -9.68 -21.17
N GLY A 54 -2.95 -9.46 -22.10
CA GLY A 54 -4.39 -9.66 -21.89
C GLY A 54 -5.13 -8.58 -21.08
N CYS A 55 -4.45 -7.53 -20.58
CA CYS A 55 -5.13 -6.48 -19.83
C CYS A 55 -5.69 -5.38 -20.72
N GLY A 56 -4.84 -4.70 -21.49
CA GLY A 56 -5.21 -3.62 -22.42
C GLY A 56 -5.89 -2.39 -21.78
N HIS A 57 -6.03 -2.35 -20.45
CA HIS A 57 -6.76 -1.30 -19.75
C HIS A 57 -6.04 0.05 -19.86
N GLU A 58 -6.80 1.10 -20.11
CA GLU A 58 -6.33 2.47 -20.22
C GLU A 58 -6.77 3.30 -19.00
N TRP A 59 -5.88 4.11 -18.46
CA TRP A 59 -6.17 4.96 -17.30
C TRP A 59 -5.36 6.26 -17.30
N ARG A 60 -5.87 7.29 -16.61
CA ARG A 60 -5.19 8.59 -16.46
C ARG A 60 -4.42 8.68 -15.15
N ALA A 61 -3.12 8.93 -15.23
CA ALA A 61 -2.22 9.12 -14.08
C ALA A 61 -1.23 10.25 -14.32
N GLN A 62 -0.76 10.90 -13.25
CA GLN A 62 0.24 11.97 -13.35
C GLN A 62 1.60 11.40 -13.79
N VAL A 63 2.30 12.10 -14.68
CA VAL A 63 3.66 11.68 -15.11
C VAL A 63 4.61 11.63 -13.91
N GLY A 64 4.58 12.65 -13.06
CA GLY A 64 5.41 12.75 -11.86
C GLY A 64 5.22 11.60 -10.87
N THR A 65 3.99 11.11 -10.67
CA THR A 65 3.75 10.00 -9.73
C THR A 65 4.29 8.67 -10.26
N ARG A 66 4.45 8.54 -11.58
CA ARG A 66 5.01 7.34 -12.21
C ARG A 66 6.53 7.35 -12.29
N THR A 67 7.16 8.52 -12.43
CA THR A 67 8.63 8.65 -12.57
C THR A 67 9.32 8.89 -11.22
N LEU A 68 8.76 9.73 -10.34
CA LEU A 68 9.40 10.18 -9.09
C LEU A 68 9.16 9.24 -7.90
N SER A 69 8.17 8.35 -7.98
CA SER A 69 7.89 7.39 -6.89
C SER A 69 8.78 6.17 -7.00
N ASP A 70 9.35 5.69 -5.90
CA ASP A 70 10.04 4.37 -5.87
C ASP A 70 9.06 3.19 -6.00
N ARG A 71 7.76 3.44 -5.81
CA ARG A 71 6.69 2.43 -5.88
C ARG A 71 5.48 2.98 -6.64
N PRO A 72 5.63 3.27 -7.95
CA PRO A 72 4.55 3.85 -8.72
C PRO A 72 3.37 2.88 -8.82
N HIS A 73 2.16 3.41 -8.70
CA HIS A 73 0.94 2.62 -8.88
C HIS A 73 0.87 2.11 -10.33
N GLY A 74 0.66 0.81 -10.55
CA GLY A 74 0.47 0.24 -11.88
C GLY A 74 -0.96 0.40 -12.42
N CYS A 75 -1.29 -0.40 -13.43
CA CYS A 75 -2.66 -0.50 -13.95
C CYS A 75 -3.65 -0.84 -12.83
N PRO A 76 -4.71 -0.04 -12.60
CA PRO A 76 -5.67 -0.29 -11.53
C PRO A 76 -6.50 -1.56 -11.76
N LYS A 77 -6.68 -2.04 -13.00
CA LYS A 77 -7.33 -3.32 -13.27
C LYS A 77 -6.47 -4.53 -12.84
N CYS A 78 -5.18 -4.54 -13.20
CA CYS A 78 -4.24 -5.58 -12.76
C CYS A 78 -3.95 -5.51 -11.26
N ASN A 79 -4.04 -4.31 -10.68
CA ASN A 79 -3.70 -4.10 -9.29
C ASN A 79 -4.63 -3.07 -8.62
N PRO A 80 -5.88 -3.47 -8.30
CA PRO A 80 -6.92 -2.58 -7.78
C PRO A 80 -6.60 -1.96 -6.42
N GLY A 81 -5.60 -2.48 -5.70
CA GLY A 81 -5.08 -1.90 -4.45
C GLY A 81 -3.82 -1.05 -4.60
N GLY A 82 -3.30 -0.86 -5.82
CA GLY A 82 -1.95 -0.35 -6.05
C GLY A 82 -0.88 -1.32 -5.54
N SER A 83 0.37 -0.89 -5.29
CA SER A 83 1.45 -1.75 -4.74
C SER A 83 1.16 -2.38 -3.35
N ASN A 84 -0.09 -2.30 -2.86
CA ASN A 84 -0.59 -2.91 -1.63
C ASN A 84 -1.13 -4.34 -1.82
N GLY A 85 -1.01 -4.96 -3.00
CA GLY A 85 -1.25 -6.39 -3.18
C GLY A 85 -0.37 -7.24 -2.26
N VAL A 86 -0.94 -8.25 -1.62
CA VAL A 86 -0.24 -9.12 -0.65
C VAL A 86 0.76 -9.99 -1.39
N THR A 87 2.02 -10.00 -0.95
CA THR A 87 3.08 -10.86 -1.49
C THR A 87 3.48 -11.92 -0.44
N PRO A 88 4.16 -13.00 -0.86
CA PRO A 88 4.71 -13.99 0.08
C PRO A 88 5.66 -13.38 1.13
N THR A 89 6.30 -12.26 0.80
CA THR A 89 7.31 -11.62 1.66
C THR A 89 6.75 -10.49 2.54
N ASP A 90 5.51 -10.03 2.31
CA ASP A 90 4.95 -8.86 3.02
C ASP A 90 3.57 -9.06 3.68
N ASN A 91 3.10 -10.30 3.72
CA ASN A 91 1.87 -10.67 4.40
C ASN A 91 2.01 -10.69 5.94
N PHE A 92 0.87 -10.76 6.64
CA PHE A 92 0.80 -10.71 8.10
C PHE A 92 1.41 -11.94 8.77
N LEU A 93 1.31 -13.13 8.17
CA LEU A 93 1.97 -14.35 8.67
C LEU A 93 3.51 -14.18 8.68
N THR A 94 4.10 -13.79 7.54
CA THR A 94 5.53 -13.54 7.41
C THR A 94 5.98 -12.44 8.38
N TRP A 95 5.20 -11.36 8.50
CA TRP A 95 5.49 -10.30 9.48
C TRP A 95 5.47 -10.82 10.92
N CYS A 96 4.51 -11.67 11.28
CA CYS A 96 4.44 -12.26 12.62
C CYS A 96 5.67 -13.11 12.95
N ALA A 97 6.14 -13.93 12.00
CA ALA A 97 7.35 -14.75 12.18
C ALA A 97 8.59 -13.87 12.48
N GLN A 98 8.68 -12.70 11.85
CA GLN A 98 9.81 -11.76 12.02
C GLN A 98 9.70 -10.86 13.26
N ASN A 99 8.56 -10.85 13.98
CA ASN A 99 8.29 -9.91 15.08
C ASN A 99 8.21 -10.60 16.45
N GLY A 100 8.85 -11.76 16.58
CA GLY A 100 9.06 -12.47 17.85
C GLY A 100 7.78 -12.67 18.67
N ARG A 101 7.86 -12.42 19.99
CA ARG A 101 6.73 -12.61 20.92
C ARG A 101 5.48 -11.84 20.49
N ARG A 102 5.64 -10.60 20.02
CA ARG A 102 4.52 -9.76 19.60
C ARG A 102 3.82 -10.31 18.36
N GLY A 103 4.59 -10.80 17.39
CA GLY A 103 4.04 -11.48 16.22
C GLY A 103 3.27 -12.74 16.60
N ALA A 104 3.86 -13.59 17.44
CA ALA A 104 3.22 -14.81 17.93
C ALA A 104 1.91 -14.55 18.69
N GLU A 105 1.87 -13.53 19.56
CA GLU A 105 0.65 -13.12 20.28
C GLU A 105 -0.45 -12.67 19.32
N LEU A 106 -0.12 -11.81 18.35
CA LEU A 106 -1.08 -11.31 17.36
C LEU A 106 -1.63 -12.44 16.48
N LEU A 107 -0.77 -13.36 16.04
CA LEU A 107 -1.17 -14.50 15.23
C LEU A 107 -2.10 -15.44 16.01
N ARG A 108 -1.83 -15.67 17.30
CA ARG A 108 -2.71 -16.45 18.19
C ARG A 108 -4.10 -15.84 18.36
N GLU A 109 -4.24 -14.52 18.28
CA GLU A 109 -5.54 -13.84 18.39
C GLU A 109 -6.31 -13.76 17.06
N TYR A 110 -5.66 -13.93 15.91
CA TYR A 110 -6.30 -13.81 14.59
C TYR A 110 -7.28 -14.96 14.33
N ARG A 111 -8.56 -14.67 14.06
CA ARG A 111 -9.63 -15.68 13.87
C ARG A 111 -10.58 -15.31 12.74
N ASP A 112 -10.09 -14.63 11.71
CA ASP A 112 -10.93 -14.25 10.58
C ASP A 112 -11.21 -15.44 9.65
N PRO A 113 -12.49 -15.74 9.33
CA PRO A 113 -12.83 -16.87 8.47
C PRO A 113 -12.76 -16.53 6.98
N LYS A 114 -12.64 -15.25 6.59
CA LYS A 114 -12.67 -14.82 5.18
C LYS A 114 -11.29 -14.62 4.58
N LYS A 115 -10.29 -14.35 5.42
CA LYS A 115 -8.90 -14.18 4.99
C LYS A 115 -7.96 -14.87 5.96
N LEU A 116 -7.07 -15.69 5.42
CA LEU A 116 -5.97 -16.28 6.17
C LEU A 116 -4.89 -15.22 6.49
N PRO A 117 -4.03 -15.46 7.50
CA PRO A 117 -2.96 -14.54 7.87
C PRO A 117 -1.96 -14.21 6.75
N ASP A 118 -1.80 -15.06 5.75
CA ASP A 118 -0.95 -14.88 4.57
C ASP A 118 -1.64 -14.16 3.41
N GLU A 119 -2.95 -13.89 3.50
CA GLU A 119 -3.76 -13.21 2.48
C GLU A 119 -4.06 -11.73 2.82
N VAL A 120 -3.38 -11.21 3.86
CA VAL A 120 -3.58 -9.84 4.33
C VAL A 120 -2.28 -9.24 4.85
N LYS A 121 -2.05 -7.95 4.61
CA LYS A 121 -0.90 -7.23 5.19
C LYS A 121 -1.23 -6.70 6.58
N LYS A 122 -0.23 -6.64 7.47
CA LYS A 122 -0.36 -5.98 8.78
C LYS A 122 -0.85 -4.53 8.71
N GLY A 123 -0.42 -3.78 7.67
CA GLY A 123 -0.82 -2.40 7.44
C GLY A 123 -2.18 -2.21 6.74
N SER A 124 -2.93 -3.29 6.47
CA SER A 124 -4.18 -3.22 5.73
C SER A 124 -5.29 -2.46 6.49
N ASN A 125 -6.20 -1.83 5.74
CA ASN A 125 -7.45 -1.31 6.27
C ASN A 125 -8.54 -2.39 6.42
N TYR A 126 -8.25 -3.65 6.06
CA TYR A 126 -9.16 -4.78 6.21
C TYR A 126 -9.55 -5.00 7.67
N GLU A 127 -10.85 -5.17 7.94
CA GLU A 127 -11.41 -5.44 9.27
C GLU A 127 -11.45 -6.93 9.61
N ALA A 128 -10.33 -7.43 10.12
CA ALA A 128 -10.21 -8.81 10.57
C ALA A 128 -10.94 -9.06 11.89
N LEU A 129 -11.42 -10.30 12.07
CA LEU A 129 -11.94 -10.81 13.34
C LEU A 129 -10.79 -11.28 14.25
N TRP A 130 -10.78 -10.81 15.49
CA TRP A 130 -9.82 -11.17 16.53
C TRP A 130 -10.53 -11.84 17.71
N LYS A 131 -9.83 -12.71 18.43
CA LYS A 131 -10.28 -13.33 19.68
C LYS A 131 -9.26 -13.09 20.78
N CYS A 132 -9.70 -12.50 21.90
CA CYS A 132 -8.79 -12.09 22.96
C CYS A 132 -8.18 -13.32 23.62
N ALA A 133 -6.86 -13.35 23.78
CA ALA A 133 -6.22 -14.45 24.49
C ALA A 133 -6.67 -14.54 25.96
N LYS A 134 -6.99 -13.39 26.58
CA LYS A 134 -7.39 -13.27 27.99
C LYS A 134 -8.87 -13.59 28.24
N CYS A 135 -9.78 -12.74 27.76
CA CYS A 135 -11.22 -12.86 28.06
C CYS A 135 -12.02 -13.61 26.99
N LYS A 136 -11.37 -14.11 25.92
CA LYS A 136 -12.00 -14.83 24.79
C LYS A 136 -13.03 -14.04 23.99
N HIS A 137 -13.28 -12.78 24.32
CA HIS A 137 -14.14 -11.88 23.55
C HIS A 137 -13.66 -11.77 22.09
N ARG A 138 -14.62 -11.76 21.17
CA ARG A 138 -14.40 -11.63 19.74
C ARG A 138 -14.79 -10.23 19.29
N TRP A 139 -13.91 -9.56 18.54
CA TRP A 139 -14.20 -8.23 17.99
C TRP A 139 -13.55 -8.04 16.62
N ARG A 140 -14.09 -7.10 15.85
CA ARG A 140 -13.52 -6.69 14.56
C ARG A 140 -12.74 -5.39 14.72
N THR A 141 -11.60 -5.30 14.04
CA THR A 141 -10.87 -4.04 13.89
C THR A 141 -9.93 -4.13 12.70
N LYS A 142 -9.57 -2.97 12.12
CA LYS A 142 -8.63 -2.89 11.01
C LYS A 142 -7.27 -3.49 11.37
N MET A 143 -6.63 -4.18 10.43
CA MET A 143 -5.31 -4.78 10.63
C MET A 143 -4.28 -3.74 11.12
N ASN A 144 -4.23 -2.57 10.47
CA ASN A 144 -3.33 -1.49 10.87
C ASN A 144 -3.57 -1.00 12.31
N ASN A 145 -4.83 -0.94 12.74
CA ASN A 145 -5.22 -0.52 14.08
C ASN A 145 -4.76 -1.50 15.15
N ARG A 146 -4.84 -2.81 14.89
CA ARG A 146 -4.41 -3.87 15.82
C ARG A 146 -2.89 -4.04 15.85
N THR A 147 -2.23 -3.95 14.69
CA THR A 147 -0.80 -4.30 14.52
C THR A 147 0.17 -3.12 14.60
N ARG A 148 -0.31 -1.88 14.64
CA ARG A 148 0.56 -0.69 14.82
C ARG A 148 1.35 -0.74 16.12
N ARG A 149 2.59 -0.24 16.06
CA ARG A 149 3.54 -0.26 17.19
C ARG A 149 3.08 0.65 18.34
N VAL A 150 2.65 1.86 18.00
CA VAL A 150 2.24 2.88 18.97
C VAL A 150 0.72 2.80 19.16
N ARG A 151 0.28 2.69 20.42
CA ARG A 151 -1.14 2.66 20.83
C ARG A 151 -2.02 1.72 19.97
N PRO A 152 -1.69 0.42 19.87
CA PRO A 152 -2.55 -0.53 19.18
C PRO A 152 -3.92 -0.63 19.86
N ILE A 153 -4.97 -0.82 19.06
CA ILE A 153 -6.30 -1.16 19.59
C ILE A 153 -6.19 -2.51 20.29
N ARG A 154 -6.63 -2.56 21.54
CA ARG A 154 -6.65 -3.77 22.37
C ARG A 154 -8.07 -4.34 22.39
N CYS A 155 -8.24 -5.49 23.03
CA CYS A 155 -9.57 -6.02 23.27
C CYS A 155 -10.43 -4.99 24.02
N PRO A 156 -11.59 -4.58 23.49
CA PRO A 156 -12.43 -3.55 24.08
C PRO A 156 -13.00 -3.95 25.45
N GLN A 157 -13.20 -5.26 25.68
CA GLN A 157 -13.63 -5.78 26.99
C GLN A 157 -12.52 -5.70 28.05
N CYS A 158 -11.25 -5.90 27.68
CA CYS A 158 -10.13 -5.80 28.63
C CYS A 158 -9.62 -4.36 28.80
N ASN A 159 -9.88 -3.49 27.84
CA ASN A 159 -9.42 -2.11 27.84
C ASN A 159 -10.48 -1.24 27.16
N PRO A 160 -11.57 -0.92 27.89
CA PRO A 160 -12.65 -0.14 27.33
C PRO A 160 -12.17 1.29 27.05
N PRO A 161 -12.71 1.94 25.99
CA PRO A 161 -12.40 3.33 25.68
C PRO A 161 -12.64 4.23 26.90
N GLY A 162 -11.66 5.06 27.26
CA GLY A 162 -11.79 6.02 28.37
C GLY A 162 -11.44 5.47 29.77
N ALA A 163 -11.01 4.21 29.92
CA ALA A 163 -10.55 3.72 31.21
C ALA A 163 -9.20 4.35 31.62
N THR A 164 -9.24 5.36 32.49
CA THR A 164 -8.07 5.82 33.25
C THR A 164 -7.74 4.79 34.32
N LYS A 165 -6.49 4.30 34.33
CA LYS A 165 -6.02 3.38 35.38
C LYS A 165 -6.03 4.13 36.72
N ARG A 166 -7.02 3.86 37.59
CA ARG A 166 -6.88 4.16 39.02
C ARG A 166 -5.70 3.34 39.55
N ARG A 167 -4.62 4.01 39.97
CA ARG A 167 -3.52 3.38 40.70
C ARG A 167 -4.10 2.86 42.01
N LYS A 168 -4.12 1.55 42.23
CA LYS A 168 -4.22 0.99 43.58
C LYS A 168 -2.90 1.35 44.27
N GLN A 169 -2.97 2.24 45.26
CA GLN A 169 -1.95 2.32 46.30
C GLN A 169 -2.20 1.13 47.22
N GLU A 170 -1.18 0.29 47.38
CA GLU A 170 -0.99 -0.57 48.55
C GLU A 170 -0.10 0.19 49.54
#